data_AF-A0A1M6B5G3-F1
#
_entry.id   AF-A0A1M6B5G3-F1
#
_cell.length_a   1.000
_cell.length_b   1.000
_cell.length_c   1.000
_cell.angle_alpha   90.00
_cell.angle_beta   90.00
_cell.angle_gamma   90.00
#
_symmetry.space_group_name_H-M   'P 1'
#
loop_
_entity.id
_entity.type
_entity.pdbx_description
1 polymer ?
#
loop_
_entity_poly.entity_id
_entity_poly.type
_entity_poly.pdbx_seq_one_letter_code
_entity_poly.pdbx_strand_id
1 'polypeptide(L)'
;MSTAGLAATAVALGEPAHRCPICRATEFIPFNGREMARCAQCKSVERNRLLWMIMQKRGVFRPGMRVLHMAPEQGLARRLVELCGDRYHACDLDPDRYRSRFMTVRALDLCTDLQKLPSRAFDLILHSHVMEHLPCSVESVLGELERVLAPGGHHFLSVPISGAHTREDLDESLTPEERRHRFGQEDHMRIFGSVDLVAMLRRVWGVEDPLIEPLSLLTPDELRLAAIPEAAWRGPGSHSVFHHQRPLRRPVRIAPNPVRPEPLPDPSPRKPKHGGPRLLLLMGMPRTGIPRLDRWLRPAAEALAQQGVHHWPQGQDVMEVIFGGFGTPERRAKGEAWLRRAEARPGGAPTPKAARATLDAWIESLGEGTGLLAADGLWSLQAPEVAALANHLAARRVRSTVLCWLRPPAEQIATMLEDRLLRGLSLQELGPGIERAFQPSYKRLDAWLTGFGKEAVTVRLAPEEPLEACRAMLSSFGISVPDMPVRPPPPAEPPPSLPAARALLALREGPGIGQATEALRARLRQVPGEPLVFPELVWRLLEPVLAREIGYLADRFGLSPESLRGDVTAMDDAAFLGWDAAAIRALLLAVDAEQPG
;
A
#
# COMPACT_ATOMS: atom_id res chain seq x y z
N MET A 1 -9.06 63.41 9.06
CA MET A 1 -10.40 63.61 9.68
C MET A 1 -10.91 62.25 10.14
N SER A 2 -11.40 62.20 11.38
CA SER A 2 -11.62 61.01 12.21
C SER A 2 -12.59 59.97 11.63
N THR A 3 -12.28 58.69 11.85
CA THR A 3 -13.07 57.47 11.55
C THR A 3 -14.38 57.36 12.34
N ALA A 4 -14.70 58.32 13.21
CA ALA A 4 -15.92 58.33 14.01
C ALA A 4 -17.21 58.70 13.23
N GLY A 5 -17.11 59.11 11.96
CA GLY A 5 -18.24 59.62 11.18
C GLY A 5 -18.98 58.63 10.28
N LEU A 6 -18.49 57.39 10.11
CA LEU A 6 -19.10 56.42 9.18
C LEU A 6 -20.05 55.41 9.85
N ALA A 7 -20.06 55.32 11.18
CA ALA A 7 -20.98 54.45 11.93
C ALA A 7 -22.41 55.02 12.02
N ALA A 8 -22.61 56.31 11.74
CA ALA A 8 -23.91 56.98 11.90
C ALA A 8 -24.76 57.06 10.63
N THR A 9 -24.28 56.56 9.47
CA THR A 9 -24.93 56.75 8.16
C THR A 9 -25.33 55.44 7.46
N ALA A 10 -25.42 54.33 8.19
CA ALA A 10 -25.91 53.04 7.65
C ALA A 10 -27.44 52.83 7.84
N VAL A 11 -28.12 53.73 8.56
CA VAL A 11 -29.57 53.62 8.83
C VAL A 11 -30.42 54.07 7.62
N ALA A 12 -29.82 54.64 6.56
CA ALA A 12 -30.55 55.31 5.49
C ALA A 12 -30.73 54.50 4.17
N LEU A 13 -30.33 53.22 4.10
CA LEU A 13 -30.49 52.40 2.89
C LEU A 13 -31.05 51.00 3.15
N GLY A 14 -32.04 50.85 4.04
CA GLY A 14 -32.91 49.65 4.07
C GLY A 14 -32.23 48.27 4.10
N GLU A 15 -30.97 48.18 4.52
CA GLU A 15 -30.25 46.91 4.57
C GLU A 15 -30.80 46.07 5.73
N PRO A 16 -31.03 44.77 5.52
CA PRO A 16 -31.61 43.93 6.56
C PRO A 16 -30.65 43.82 7.74
N ALA A 17 -31.17 43.97 8.96
CA ALA A 17 -30.39 43.86 10.19
C ALA A 17 -29.64 42.53 10.32
N HIS A 18 -30.17 41.46 9.71
CA HIS A 18 -29.53 40.16 9.62
C HIS A 18 -29.72 39.51 8.24
N ARG A 19 -28.75 38.69 7.85
CA ARG A 19 -28.76 37.92 6.59
C ARG A 19 -28.02 36.60 6.79
N CYS A 20 -28.67 35.49 6.43
CA CYS A 20 -28.10 34.16 6.49
C CYS A 20 -26.97 34.05 5.44
N PRO A 21 -25.73 33.72 5.82
CA PRO A 21 -24.62 33.66 4.87
C PRO A 21 -24.71 32.46 3.90
N ILE A 22 -25.55 31.46 4.23
CA ILE A 22 -25.74 30.25 3.43
C ILE A 22 -26.81 30.46 2.35
N CYS A 23 -28.02 30.87 2.74
CA CYS A 23 -29.17 30.98 1.82
C CYS A 23 -29.64 32.41 1.54
N ARG A 24 -29.00 33.42 2.14
CA ARG A 24 -29.29 34.85 1.99
C ARG A 24 -30.64 35.32 2.55
N ALA A 25 -31.41 34.46 3.20
CA ALA A 25 -32.64 34.83 3.91
C ALA A 25 -32.37 35.84 5.03
N THR A 26 -33.35 36.69 5.33
CA THR A 26 -33.24 37.74 6.36
C THR A 26 -34.06 37.43 7.62
N GLU A 27 -34.92 36.41 7.58
CA GLU A 27 -35.78 36.02 8.69
C GLU A 27 -35.13 34.93 9.56
N PHE A 28 -35.15 35.16 10.87
CA PHE A 28 -34.63 34.25 11.89
C PHE A 28 -35.67 34.01 12.98
N ILE A 29 -35.79 32.76 13.41
CA ILE A 29 -36.77 32.30 14.40
C ILE A 29 -36.07 31.76 15.66
N PRO A 30 -36.75 31.77 16.81
CA PRO A 30 -36.24 31.15 18.03
C PRO A 30 -35.98 29.65 17.87
N PHE A 31 -34.97 29.15 18.58
CA PHE A 31 -34.66 27.72 18.64
C PHE A 31 -33.93 27.36 19.93
N ASN A 32 -34.39 26.31 20.63
CA ASN A 32 -33.82 25.83 21.90
C ASN A 32 -33.61 26.96 22.92
N GLY A 33 -34.63 27.80 23.12
CA GLY A 33 -34.62 28.91 24.08
C GLY A 33 -33.76 30.11 23.69
N ARG A 34 -33.22 30.14 22.47
CA ARG A 34 -32.38 31.24 21.97
C ARG A 34 -33.08 31.98 20.85
N GLU A 35 -33.18 33.29 21.01
CA GLU A 35 -33.73 34.21 20.01
C GLU A 35 -32.86 34.24 18.75
N MET A 36 -33.51 34.37 17.58
CA MET A 36 -32.85 34.50 16.27
C MET A 36 -31.85 33.36 15.91
N ALA A 37 -31.95 32.24 16.60
CA ALA A 37 -30.95 31.18 16.52
C ALA A 37 -30.99 30.39 15.22
N ARG A 38 -32.14 30.34 14.54
CA ARG A 38 -32.35 29.48 13.37
C ARG A 38 -32.88 30.28 12.20
N CYS A 39 -32.26 30.10 11.03
CA CYS A 39 -32.76 30.67 9.78
C CYS A 39 -34.14 30.10 9.44
N ALA A 40 -35.12 30.95 9.15
CA ALA A 40 -36.49 30.53 8.83
C ALA A 40 -36.53 29.69 7.53
N GLN A 41 -35.65 29.95 6.57
CA GLN A 41 -35.64 29.31 5.25
C GLN A 41 -34.81 28.02 5.21
N CYS A 42 -33.50 28.09 5.47
CA CYS A 42 -32.61 26.93 5.34
C CYS A 42 -32.40 26.14 6.64
N LYS A 43 -33.02 26.58 7.74
CA LYS A 43 -32.95 25.95 9.07
C LYS A 43 -31.55 25.88 9.68
N SER A 44 -30.55 26.54 9.09
CA SER A 44 -29.20 26.66 9.67
C SER A 44 -29.25 27.35 11.02
N VAL A 45 -28.48 26.86 11.99
CA VAL A 45 -28.24 27.55 13.26
C VAL A 45 -26.89 28.29 13.25
N GLU A 46 -26.54 28.96 14.34
CA GLU A 46 -25.32 29.77 14.50
C GLU A 46 -24.06 29.06 14.01
N ARG A 47 -23.78 27.86 14.54
CA ARG A 47 -22.55 27.11 14.21
C ARG A 47 -22.45 26.78 12.72
N ASN A 48 -23.57 26.46 12.06
CA ASN A 48 -23.60 26.19 10.62
C ASN A 48 -23.24 27.43 9.81
N ARG A 49 -23.81 28.58 10.20
CA ARG A 49 -23.54 29.87 9.57
C ARG A 49 -22.07 30.27 9.78
N LEU A 50 -21.56 30.10 11.00
CA LEU A 50 -20.18 30.40 11.35
C LEU A 50 -19.20 29.50 10.57
N LEU A 51 -19.43 28.18 10.53
CA LEU A 51 -18.66 27.23 9.75
C LEU A 51 -18.63 27.62 8.26
N TRP A 52 -19.78 27.95 7.69
CA TRP A 52 -19.87 28.41 6.29
C TRP A 52 -19.04 29.68 6.05
N MET A 53 -19.15 30.68 6.92
CA MET A 53 -18.38 31.93 6.81
C MET A 53 -16.87 31.68 6.93
N ILE A 54 -16.45 30.81 7.84
CA ILE A 54 -15.06 30.41 8.02
C ILE A 54 -14.52 29.72 6.76
N MET A 55 -15.25 28.75 6.20
CA MET A 55 -14.85 28.06 4.98
C MET A 55 -14.69 29.04 3.80
N GLN A 56 -15.62 30.00 3.68
CA GLN A 56 -15.56 31.03 2.64
C GLN A 56 -14.36 31.97 2.83
N LYS A 57 -14.12 32.46 4.06
CA LYS A 57 -13.02 33.40 4.34
C LYS A 57 -11.64 32.76 4.16
N ARG A 58 -11.49 31.49 4.54
CA ARG A 58 -10.23 30.76 4.35
C ARG A 58 -10.00 30.29 2.92
N GLY A 59 -11.00 30.40 2.03
CA GLY A 59 -10.89 29.96 0.63
C GLY A 59 -10.65 28.45 0.49
N VAL A 60 -11.08 27.65 1.48
CA VAL A 60 -10.81 26.20 1.55
C VAL A 60 -11.79 25.38 0.73
N PHE A 61 -12.96 25.95 0.43
CA PHE A 61 -13.99 25.29 -0.35
C PHE A 61 -13.92 25.72 -1.82
N ARG A 62 -14.01 24.74 -2.73
CA ARG A 62 -14.18 24.95 -4.17
C ARG A 62 -15.29 24.04 -4.71
N PRO A 63 -16.10 24.50 -5.69
CA PRO A 63 -17.07 23.64 -6.35
C PRO A 63 -16.43 22.35 -6.89
N GLY A 64 -17.13 21.24 -6.74
CA GLY A 64 -16.67 19.93 -7.18
C GLY A 64 -15.71 19.20 -6.24
N MET A 65 -15.47 19.67 -5.01
CA MET A 65 -14.76 18.87 -4.00
C MET A 65 -15.52 17.58 -3.66
N ARG A 66 -14.76 16.53 -3.29
CA ARG A 66 -15.29 15.31 -2.66
C ARG A 66 -15.52 15.60 -1.19
N VAL A 67 -16.77 15.63 -0.75
CA VAL A 67 -17.14 16.08 0.59
C VAL A 67 -17.74 14.91 1.36
N LEU A 68 -17.19 14.56 2.52
CA LEU A 68 -17.85 13.70 3.51
C LEU A 68 -18.53 14.58 4.55
N HIS A 69 -19.84 14.46 4.69
CA HIS A 69 -20.62 15.23 5.65
C HIS A 69 -21.45 14.29 6.52
N MET A 70 -21.09 14.18 7.80
CA MET A 70 -21.81 13.38 8.80
C MET A 70 -22.85 14.24 9.52
N ALA A 71 -24.03 13.67 9.79
CA ALA A 71 -25.19 14.38 10.35
C ALA A 71 -25.54 15.67 9.56
N PRO A 72 -25.81 15.54 8.25
CA PRO A 72 -25.81 16.65 7.29
C PRO A 72 -26.90 17.69 7.59
N GLU A 73 -26.52 18.88 8.06
CA GLU A 73 -27.53 19.89 8.37
C GLU A 73 -28.12 20.49 7.10
N GLN A 74 -29.45 20.58 7.04
CA GLN A 74 -30.19 20.84 5.80
C GLN A 74 -29.70 22.07 5.01
N GLY A 75 -29.36 23.15 5.72
CA GLY A 75 -28.91 24.40 5.10
C GLY A 75 -27.56 24.24 4.38
N LEU A 76 -26.58 23.63 5.05
CA LEU A 76 -25.27 23.36 4.46
C LEU A 76 -25.36 22.29 3.37
N ALA A 77 -26.08 21.21 3.65
CA ALA A 77 -26.23 20.09 2.74
C ALA A 77 -26.85 20.52 1.40
N ARG A 78 -27.88 21.37 1.40
CA ARG A 78 -28.45 21.91 0.15
C ARG A 78 -27.40 22.64 -0.68
N ARG A 79 -26.61 23.49 -0.03
CA ARG A 79 -25.58 24.27 -0.70
C ARG A 79 -24.44 23.39 -1.22
N LEU A 80 -24.06 22.36 -0.49
CA LEU A 80 -23.01 21.42 -0.89
C LEU A 80 -23.48 20.49 -2.03
N VAL A 81 -24.73 20.06 -2.04
CA VAL A 81 -25.33 19.33 -3.18
C VAL A 81 -25.26 20.19 -4.45
N GLU A 82 -25.66 21.46 -4.37
CA GLU A 82 -25.61 22.38 -5.51
C GLU A 82 -24.18 22.56 -6.06
N LEU A 83 -23.18 22.60 -5.18
CA LEU A 83 -21.80 22.94 -5.56
C LEU A 83 -20.93 21.71 -5.89
N CYS A 84 -21.27 20.52 -5.39
CA CYS A 84 -20.47 19.32 -5.54
C CYS A 84 -21.18 18.18 -6.30
N GLY A 85 -22.52 18.22 -6.43
CA GLY A 85 -23.30 17.17 -7.09
C GLY A 85 -23.03 15.79 -6.48
N ASP A 86 -22.75 14.79 -7.32
CA ASP A 86 -22.51 13.40 -6.93
C ASP A 86 -21.25 13.20 -6.05
N ARG A 87 -20.40 14.23 -5.94
CA ARG A 87 -19.21 14.21 -5.07
C ARG A 87 -19.51 14.63 -3.63
N TYR A 88 -20.75 15.02 -3.33
CA TYR A 88 -21.22 15.24 -1.97
C TYR A 88 -21.72 13.93 -1.34
N HIS A 89 -21.03 13.47 -0.30
CA HIS A 89 -21.32 12.24 0.42
C HIS A 89 -21.89 12.57 1.80
N ALA A 90 -23.22 12.67 1.88
CA ALA A 90 -23.95 12.80 3.12
C ALA A 90 -24.13 11.43 3.80
N CYS A 91 -23.90 11.35 5.11
CA CYS A 91 -24.03 10.13 5.87
C CYS A 91 -24.53 10.36 7.30
N ASP A 92 -25.16 9.34 7.88
CA ASP A 92 -25.62 9.32 9.27
C ASP A 92 -25.76 7.87 9.76
N LEU A 93 -25.78 7.65 11.07
CA LEU A 93 -26.10 6.35 11.66
C LEU A 93 -27.56 5.95 11.40
N ASP A 94 -28.47 6.95 11.38
CA ASP A 94 -29.90 6.78 11.11
C ASP A 94 -30.35 7.67 9.92
N PRO A 95 -30.08 7.23 8.67
CA PRO A 95 -30.39 8.02 7.48
C PRO A 95 -31.88 8.36 7.31
N ASP A 96 -32.78 7.56 7.89
CA ASP A 96 -34.22 7.75 7.80
C ASP A 96 -34.69 9.07 8.44
N ARG A 97 -33.89 9.64 9.36
CA ARG A 97 -34.11 10.98 9.94
C ARG A 97 -34.01 12.11 8.92
N TYR A 98 -33.37 11.85 7.79
CA TYR A 98 -33.02 12.87 6.79
C TYR A 98 -33.79 12.73 5.47
N ARG A 99 -34.97 12.11 5.48
CA ARG A 99 -35.82 11.95 4.28
C ARG A 99 -35.97 13.27 3.55
N SER A 100 -35.36 13.33 2.37
CA SER A 100 -35.22 14.53 1.56
C SER A 100 -35.34 14.18 0.09
N ARG A 101 -35.94 15.08 -0.69
CA ARG A 101 -36.01 14.96 -2.16
C ARG A 101 -34.74 15.45 -2.86
N PHE A 102 -33.84 16.14 -2.16
CA PHE A 102 -32.68 16.81 -2.76
C PHE A 102 -31.34 16.24 -2.33
N MET A 103 -31.30 15.30 -1.38
CA MET A 103 -30.07 14.62 -0.99
C MET A 103 -30.38 13.16 -0.65
N THR A 104 -29.41 12.28 -0.88
CA THR A 104 -29.40 10.93 -0.34
C THR A 104 -28.44 10.88 0.84
N VAL A 105 -28.92 10.45 2.01
CA VAL A 105 -28.07 10.19 3.18
C VAL A 105 -27.81 8.70 3.26
N ARG A 106 -26.53 8.33 3.41
CA ARG A 106 -26.09 6.93 3.47
C ARG A 106 -25.88 6.50 4.92
N ALA A 107 -26.15 5.24 5.22
CA ALA A 107 -25.80 4.67 6.52
C ALA A 107 -24.28 4.62 6.67
N LEU A 108 -23.76 5.16 7.77
CA LEU A 108 -22.36 5.07 8.14
C LEU A 108 -22.23 5.10 9.67
N ASP A 109 -21.81 3.97 10.25
CA ASP A 109 -21.38 3.93 11.65
C ASP A 109 -19.89 4.28 11.75
N LEU A 110 -19.58 5.40 12.39
CA LEU A 110 -18.21 5.87 12.51
C LEU A 110 -17.30 4.93 13.33
N CYS A 111 -17.86 4.13 14.23
CA CYS A 111 -17.10 3.20 15.04
C CYS A 111 -16.78 1.89 14.27
N THR A 112 -17.55 1.53 13.24
CA THR A 112 -17.45 0.21 12.60
C THR A 112 -17.36 0.22 11.06
N ASP A 113 -17.53 1.36 10.40
CA ASP A 113 -17.54 1.43 8.93
C ASP A 113 -16.41 2.27 8.34
N LEU A 114 -15.77 3.18 9.10
CA LEU A 114 -14.75 4.09 8.56
C LEU A 114 -13.58 3.34 7.88
N GLN A 115 -13.17 2.21 8.43
CA GLN A 115 -12.08 1.38 7.88
C GLN A 115 -12.40 0.79 6.50
N LYS A 116 -13.69 0.73 6.13
CA LYS A 116 -14.17 0.27 4.82
C LYS A 116 -14.08 1.39 3.77
N LEU A 117 -13.93 2.65 4.18
CA LEU A 117 -13.77 3.77 3.26
C LEU A 117 -12.33 3.85 2.73
N PRO A 118 -12.15 4.23 1.45
CA PRO A 118 -10.82 4.40 0.87
C PRO A 118 -10.05 5.54 1.56
N SER A 119 -8.74 5.38 1.69
CA SER A 119 -7.87 6.43 2.21
C SER A 119 -7.89 7.64 1.26
N ARG A 120 -7.73 8.85 1.81
CA ARG A 120 -7.56 10.10 1.05
C ARG A 120 -8.67 10.38 0.01
N ALA A 121 -9.86 9.87 0.30
CA ALA A 121 -11.02 9.91 -0.57
C ALA A 121 -11.76 11.26 -0.56
N PHE A 122 -11.60 12.06 0.50
CA PHE A 122 -12.38 13.29 0.69
C PHE A 122 -11.49 14.51 0.77
N ASP A 123 -11.80 15.52 -0.02
CA ASP A 123 -11.11 16.82 0.02
C ASP A 123 -11.61 17.67 1.21
N LEU A 124 -12.83 17.38 1.69
CA LEU A 124 -13.47 18.07 2.80
C LEU A 124 -14.23 17.08 3.68
N ILE A 125 -13.99 17.10 4.99
CA ILE A 125 -14.75 16.36 6.00
C ILE A 125 -15.45 17.37 6.91
N LEU A 126 -16.77 17.22 7.09
CA LEU A 126 -17.60 18.06 7.92
C LEU A 126 -18.41 17.21 8.90
N HIS A 127 -18.41 17.57 10.18
CA HIS A 127 -19.38 17.07 11.13
C HIS A 127 -19.57 18.02 12.32
N SER A 128 -20.80 18.30 12.69
CA SER A 128 -21.11 19.11 13.87
C SER A 128 -21.95 18.27 14.83
N HIS A 129 -21.56 18.24 16.11
CA HIS A 129 -22.33 17.57 17.16
C HIS A 129 -22.57 16.08 16.86
N VAL A 130 -21.49 15.38 16.55
CA VAL A 130 -21.50 13.93 16.24
C VAL A 130 -20.65 13.15 17.25
N MET A 131 -19.51 13.71 17.66
CA MET A 131 -18.51 12.98 18.44
C MET A 131 -18.98 12.66 19.86
N GLU A 132 -19.88 13.46 20.42
CA GLU A 132 -20.43 13.27 21.75
C GLU A 132 -21.34 12.03 21.85
N HIS A 133 -21.78 11.50 20.72
CA HIS A 133 -22.66 10.34 20.63
C HIS A 133 -21.91 9.01 20.45
N LEU A 134 -20.60 9.04 20.16
CA LEU A 134 -19.88 7.82 19.76
C LEU A 134 -19.70 6.85 20.95
N PRO A 135 -20.12 5.57 20.84
CA PRO A 135 -19.88 4.57 21.89
C PRO A 135 -18.45 3.98 21.85
N CYS A 136 -17.50 4.66 21.21
CA CYS A 136 -16.13 4.19 21.02
C CYS A 136 -15.12 5.33 21.19
N SER A 137 -13.83 5.01 21.05
CA SER A 137 -12.72 5.97 21.13
C SER A 137 -12.81 7.05 20.05
N VAL A 138 -12.95 8.31 20.46
CA VAL A 138 -12.95 9.48 19.57
C VAL A 138 -11.61 9.62 18.85
N GLU A 139 -10.49 9.33 19.51
CA GLU A 139 -9.15 9.40 18.90
C GLU A 139 -9.00 8.38 17.77
N SER A 140 -9.54 7.18 17.92
CA SER A 140 -9.54 6.16 16.87
C SER A 140 -10.37 6.59 15.66
N VAL A 141 -11.55 7.17 15.91
CA VAL A 141 -12.41 7.72 14.84
C VAL A 141 -11.71 8.88 14.12
N LEU A 142 -11.09 9.80 14.85
CA LEU A 142 -10.31 10.90 14.26
C LEU A 142 -9.12 10.39 13.44
N GLY A 143 -8.42 9.34 13.89
CA GLY A 143 -7.33 8.73 13.14
C GLY A 143 -7.79 8.14 11.80
N GLU A 144 -8.96 7.50 11.77
CA GLU A 144 -9.55 7.01 10.53
C GLU A 144 -10.09 8.14 9.64
N LEU A 145 -10.66 9.20 10.23
CA LEU A 145 -11.05 10.40 9.48
C LEU A 145 -9.84 11.09 8.85
N GLU A 146 -8.71 11.19 9.57
CA GLU A 146 -7.45 11.68 9.04
C GLU A 146 -6.96 10.79 7.88
N ARG A 147 -7.11 9.47 7.99
CA ARG A 147 -6.75 8.53 6.92
C ARG A 147 -7.56 8.79 5.65
N VAL A 148 -8.88 8.98 5.74
CA VAL A 148 -9.76 9.19 4.58
C VAL A 148 -9.73 10.63 4.04
N LEU A 149 -9.18 11.59 4.80
CA LEU A 149 -8.97 12.96 4.33
C LEU A 149 -7.83 13.02 3.29
N ALA A 150 -8.02 13.66 2.14
CA ALA A 150 -7.00 13.80 1.11
C ALA A 150 -5.82 14.67 1.57
N PRO A 151 -4.60 14.52 1.01
CA PRO A 151 -3.51 15.46 1.25
C PRO A 151 -3.91 16.87 0.82
N GLY A 152 -3.69 17.86 1.68
CA GLY A 152 -4.19 19.22 1.48
C GLY A 152 -5.68 19.40 1.74
N GLY A 153 -6.41 18.30 2.03
CA GLY A 153 -7.83 18.32 2.38
C GLY A 153 -8.08 18.96 3.75
N HIS A 154 -9.32 19.37 3.97
CA HIS A 154 -9.72 20.09 5.18
C HIS A 154 -10.73 19.28 6.01
N HIS A 155 -10.56 19.24 7.32
CA HIS A 155 -11.51 18.64 8.26
C HIS A 155 -12.00 19.71 9.22
N PHE A 156 -13.31 19.95 9.22
CA PHE A 156 -13.98 20.83 10.17
C PHE A 156 -14.89 20.03 11.09
N LEU A 157 -14.83 20.37 12.38
CA LEU A 157 -15.76 19.84 13.36
C LEU A 157 -16.19 20.85 14.41
N SER A 158 -17.34 20.57 15.01
CA SER A 158 -17.85 21.25 16.20
C SER A 158 -18.42 20.23 17.18
N VAL A 159 -18.25 20.45 18.47
CA VAL A 159 -18.80 19.61 19.55
C VAL A 159 -19.33 20.49 20.68
N PRO A 160 -20.28 20.00 21.49
CA PRO A 160 -20.71 20.71 22.68
C PRO A 160 -19.57 20.70 23.71
N ILE A 161 -19.29 21.87 24.28
CA ILE A 161 -18.21 22.07 25.25
C ILE A 161 -18.81 22.54 26.57
N SER A 162 -18.43 21.88 27.67
CA SER A 162 -18.80 22.28 29.03
C SER A 162 -17.65 22.00 29.99
N GLY A 163 -17.25 23.02 30.75
CA GLY A 163 -16.11 22.93 31.68
C GLY A 163 -14.76 22.77 30.98
N ALA A 164 -13.71 22.56 31.78
CA ALA A 164 -12.34 22.40 31.31
C ALA A 164 -12.02 20.95 30.90
N HIS A 165 -12.59 19.96 31.60
CA HIS A 165 -12.27 18.55 31.45
C HIS A 165 -13.44 17.73 30.91
N THR A 166 -13.11 16.77 30.04
CA THR A 166 -14.08 15.89 29.41
C THR A 166 -14.64 14.91 30.42
N ARG A 167 -15.96 14.75 30.41
CA ARG A 167 -16.66 13.71 31.18
C ARG A 167 -17.21 12.69 30.19
N GLU A 168 -16.93 11.42 30.40
CA GLU A 168 -17.30 10.31 29.50
C GLU A 168 -17.72 9.10 30.33
N ASP A 169 -18.75 8.39 29.86
CA ASP A 169 -19.14 7.06 30.32
C ASP A 169 -19.78 6.30 29.15
N LEU A 170 -19.10 5.25 28.69
CA LEU A 170 -19.51 4.45 27.54
C LEU A 170 -20.39 3.26 27.93
N ASP A 171 -20.78 3.14 29.20
CA ASP A 171 -21.68 2.09 29.65
C ASP A 171 -23.05 2.22 28.96
N GLU A 172 -23.39 1.25 28.12
CA GLU A 172 -24.66 1.19 27.38
C GLU A 172 -25.86 0.99 28.30
N SER A 173 -25.66 0.54 29.55
CA SER A 173 -26.73 0.34 30.52
C SER A 173 -27.27 1.63 31.14
N LEU A 174 -26.58 2.76 30.97
CA LEU A 174 -27.06 4.07 31.45
C LEU A 174 -28.37 4.47 30.79
N THR A 175 -29.34 4.82 31.62
CA THR A 175 -30.65 5.30 31.17
C THR A 175 -30.56 6.66 30.48
N PRO A 176 -31.51 6.99 29.58
CA PRO A 176 -31.62 8.32 28.96
C PRO A 176 -31.62 9.49 29.96
N GLU A 177 -32.20 9.30 31.15
CA GLU A 177 -32.23 10.31 32.22
C GLU A 177 -30.86 10.51 32.85
N GLU A 178 -30.15 9.42 33.16
CA GLU A 178 -28.77 9.48 33.68
C GLU A 178 -27.84 10.14 32.67
N ARG A 179 -27.98 9.84 31.38
CA ARG A 179 -27.23 10.49 30.30
C ARG A 179 -27.51 11.98 30.25
N ARG A 180 -28.78 12.39 30.31
CA ARG A 180 -29.15 13.81 30.32
C ARG A 180 -28.57 14.53 31.54
N HIS A 181 -28.61 13.93 32.72
CA HIS A 181 -28.03 14.50 33.93
C HIS A 181 -26.51 14.61 33.86
N ARG A 182 -25.82 13.60 33.31
CA ARG A 182 -24.35 13.56 33.24
C ARG A 182 -23.78 14.41 32.11
N PHE A 183 -24.41 14.38 30.93
CA PHE A 183 -23.85 14.87 29.66
C PHE A 183 -24.72 15.92 28.96
N GLY A 184 -25.89 16.26 29.51
CA GLY A 184 -26.78 17.31 29.01
C GLY A 184 -27.81 16.87 27.97
N GLN A 185 -27.68 15.66 27.41
CA GLN A 185 -28.63 15.09 26.44
C GLN A 185 -28.76 13.58 26.63
N GLU A 186 -29.90 13.04 26.21
CA GLU A 186 -30.31 11.66 26.49
C GLU A 186 -29.52 10.57 25.76
N ASP A 187 -28.86 10.92 24.67
CA ASP A 187 -28.11 10.04 23.78
C ASP A 187 -26.62 10.43 23.70
N HIS A 188 -26.16 11.30 24.60
CA HIS A 188 -24.74 11.60 24.75
C HIS A 188 -24.04 10.49 25.54
N MET A 189 -22.82 10.17 25.10
CA MET A 189 -21.85 9.30 25.79
C MET A 189 -20.82 10.11 26.57
N ARG A 190 -20.70 11.40 26.23
CA ARG A 190 -19.70 12.31 26.77
C ARG A 190 -20.12 13.77 26.65
N ILE A 191 -19.46 14.64 27.42
CA ILE A 191 -19.44 16.09 27.21
C ILE A 191 -17.98 16.55 27.22
N PHE A 192 -17.57 17.28 26.18
CA PHE A 192 -16.16 17.66 26.01
C PHE A 192 -15.78 18.83 26.90
N GLY A 193 -14.62 18.72 27.54
CA GLY A 193 -13.96 19.84 28.21
C GLY A 193 -13.09 20.62 27.25
N SER A 194 -13.01 21.94 27.41
CA SER A 194 -12.26 22.81 26.50
C SER A 194 -10.76 22.50 26.43
N VAL A 195 -10.14 22.14 27.56
CA VAL A 195 -8.71 21.83 27.64
C VAL A 195 -8.42 20.46 27.03
N ASP A 196 -9.19 19.45 27.43
CA ASP A 196 -8.97 18.07 27.00
C ASP A 196 -9.26 17.88 25.51
N LEU A 197 -10.30 18.53 24.99
CA LEU A 197 -10.63 18.49 23.56
C LEU A 197 -9.50 19.11 22.72
N VAL A 198 -9.02 20.30 23.08
CA VAL A 198 -7.93 20.94 22.36
C VAL A 198 -6.66 20.08 22.42
N ALA A 199 -6.34 19.51 23.59
CA ALA A 199 -5.18 18.63 23.75
C ALA A 199 -5.30 17.34 22.89
N MET A 200 -6.48 16.73 22.83
CA MET A 200 -6.77 15.58 21.97
C MET A 200 -6.56 15.93 20.49
N LEU A 201 -7.18 17.01 20.02
CA LEU A 201 -7.09 17.43 18.62
C LEU A 201 -5.65 17.77 18.22
N ARG A 202 -4.89 18.45 19.09
CA ARG A 202 -3.44 18.70 18.87
C ARG A 202 -2.66 17.40 18.68
N ARG A 203 -2.93 16.38 19.50
CA ARG A 203 -2.25 15.10 19.45
C ARG A 203 -2.58 14.33 18.17
N VAL A 204 -3.86 14.26 17.81
CA VAL A 204 -4.31 13.48 16.64
C VAL A 204 -3.91 14.16 15.33
N TRP A 205 -4.08 15.49 15.23
CA TRP A 205 -3.77 16.21 14.00
C TRP A 205 -2.32 16.68 13.90
N GLY A 206 -1.56 16.64 15.00
CA GLY A 206 -0.17 17.12 15.02
C GLY A 206 -0.05 18.62 14.77
N VAL A 207 -1.02 19.41 15.26
CA VAL A 207 -1.09 20.87 15.08
C VAL A 207 -0.97 21.61 16.40
N GLU A 208 -0.52 22.87 16.37
CA GLU A 208 -0.42 23.71 17.57
C GLU A 208 -1.75 24.35 17.99
N ASP A 209 -2.59 24.77 17.03
CA ASP A 209 -3.88 25.38 17.35
C ASP A 209 -4.98 24.84 16.42
N PRO A 210 -5.82 23.91 16.93
CA PRO A 210 -6.93 23.38 16.16
C PRO A 210 -8.18 24.29 16.20
N LEU A 211 -8.25 25.28 17.10
CA LEU A 211 -9.42 26.14 17.25
C LEU A 211 -9.35 27.32 16.28
N ILE A 212 -10.46 27.60 15.59
CA ILE A 212 -10.58 28.86 14.86
C ILE A 212 -11.22 29.91 15.75
N GLU A 213 -10.47 30.97 16.04
CA GLU A 213 -10.99 32.20 16.65
C GLU A 213 -11.74 33.04 15.61
N PRO A 214 -13.08 33.18 15.67
CA PRO A 214 -13.84 33.87 14.62
C PRO A 214 -13.38 35.31 14.38
N LEU A 215 -13.04 36.06 15.43
CA LEU A 215 -12.54 37.43 15.30
C LEU A 215 -11.12 37.55 14.72
N SER A 216 -10.41 36.44 14.50
CA SER A 216 -9.18 36.44 13.71
C SER A 216 -9.43 36.45 12.20
N LEU A 217 -10.66 36.15 11.76
CA LEU A 217 -11.03 36.00 10.34
C LEU A 217 -12.20 36.88 9.90
N LEU A 218 -13.10 37.20 10.83
CA LEU A 218 -14.40 37.86 10.58
C LEU A 218 -14.50 39.14 11.40
N THR A 219 -15.13 40.17 10.84
CA THR A 219 -15.41 41.40 11.59
C THR A 219 -16.63 41.22 12.50
N PRO A 220 -16.74 42.00 13.60
CA PRO A 220 -17.95 42.02 14.43
C PRO A 220 -19.24 42.27 13.62
N ASP A 221 -19.18 43.12 12.60
CA ASP A 221 -20.34 43.44 11.77
C ASP A 221 -20.74 42.26 10.88
N GLU A 222 -19.79 41.51 10.32
CA GLU A 222 -20.07 40.27 9.59
C GLU A 222 -20.74 39.23 10.50
N LEU A 223 -20.29 39.11 11.75
CA LEU A 223 -20.84 38.18 12.73
C LEU A 223 -22.25 38.58 13.18
N ARG A 224 -22.50 39.87 13.45
CA ARG A 224 -23.83 40.40 13.78
C ARG A 224 -24.80 40.23 12.62
N LEU A 225 -24.37 40.56 11.40
CA LEU A 225 -25.19 40.38 10.20
C LEU A 225 -25.60 38.90 10.04
N ALA A 226 -24.72 37.96 10.32
CA ALA A 226 -25.04 36.53 10.29
C ALA A 226 -25.82 36.02 11.52
N ALA A 227 -26.21 36.91 12.45
CA ALA A 227 -26.86 36.60 13.72
C ALA A 227 -26.05 35.57 14.55
N ILE A 228 -24.73 35.77 14.63
CA ILE A 228 -23.83 34.98 15.49
C ILE A 228 -23.69 35.68 16.85
N PRO A 229 -24.02 35.01 17.97
CA PRO A 229 -23.97 35.62 19.30
C PRO A 229 -22.53 35.95 19.71
N GLU A 230 -22.34 37.01 20.49
CA GLU A 230 -21.01 37.46 20.92
C GLU A 230 -20.23 36.38 21.70
N ALA A 231 -20.94 35.50 22.41
CA ALA A 231 -20.35 34.35 23.10
C ALA A 231 -19.67 33.33 22.16
N ALA A 232 -19.96 33.39 20.85
CA ALA A 232 -19.32 32.55 19.84
C ALA A 232 -18.10 33.22 19.19
N TRP A 233 -17.77 34.48 19.53
CA TRP A 233 -16.78 35.26 18.79
C TRP A 233 -15.35 35.00 19.21
N ARG A 234 -15.14 34.44 20.42
CA ARG A 234 -13.83 34.11 20.97
C ARG A 234 -13.87 32.85 21.80
N GLY A 235 -12.77 32.12 21.80
CA GLY A 235 -12.51 31.01 22.70
C GLY A 235 -13.35 29.76 22.43
N PRO A 236 -13.08 28.69 23.20
CA PRO A 236 -13.80 27.43 23.10
C PRO A 236 -15.20 27.55 23.74
N GLY A 237 -16.23 27.10 23.03
CA GLY A 237 -17.61 27.04 23.46
C GLY A 237 -18.46 26.21 22.50
N SER A 238 -19.77 26.14 22.75
CA SER A 238 -20.70 25.29 21.96
C SER A 238 -20.88 25.71 20.49
N HIS A 239 -20.29 26.84 20.08
CA HIS A 239 -20.28 27.32 18.69
C HIS A 239 -18.92 27.17 18.02
N SER A 240 -17.91 26.67 18.74
CA SER A 240 -16.54 26.62 18.25
C SER A 240 -16.41 25.74 17.03
N VAL A 241 -15.59 26.20 16.10
CA VAL A 241 -15.23 25.47 14.90
C VAL A 241 -13.76 25.11 15.02
N PHE A 242 -13.49 23.81 15.01
CA PHE A 242 -12.14 23.28 14.94
C PHE A 242 -11.82 22.93 13.49
N HIS A 243 -10.57 23.15 13.10
CA HIS A 243 -10.13 22.97 11.71
C HIS A 243 -8.75 22.32 11.66
N HIS A 244 -8.64 21.31 10.81
CA HIS A 244 -7.38 20.71 10.40
C HIS A 244 -7.23 20.75 8.89
N GLN A 245 -6.00 20.95 8.43
CA GLN A 245 -5.63 20.72 7.04
C GLN A 245 -4.58 19.62 7.01
N ARG A 246 -4.91 18.50 6.36
CA ARG A 246 -3.95 17.41 6.20
C ARG A 246 -2.74 17.91 5.39
N PRO A 247 -1.50 17.73 5.86
CA PRO A 247 -0.33 18.17 5.13
C PRO A 247 -0.23 17.55 3.73
N LEU A 248 0.22 18.32 2.75
CA LEU A 248 0.59 17.82 1.43
C LEU A 248 1.84 16.94 1.55
N ARG A 249 1.69 15.63 1.72
CA ARG A 249 2.83 14.70 1.66
C ARG A 249 2.92 14.06 0.28
N ARG A 250 4.10 14.14 -0.34
CA ARG A 250 4.52 13.30 -1.47
C ARG A 250 4.58 11.83 -1.01
N PRO A 251 4.53 10.83 -1.93
CA PRO A 251 4.72 9.43 -1.58
C PRO A 251 5.92 9.27 -0.64
N VAL A 252 5.63 8.76 0.56
CA VAL A 252 6.62 8.55 1.60
C VAL A 252 7.30 7.23 1.29
N ARG A 253 8.62 7.27 1.02
CA ARG A 253 9.46 6.08 1.15
C ARG A 253 9.38 5.63 2.61
N ILE A 254 8.86 4.44 2.86
CA ILE A 254 9.12 3.73 4.12
C ILE A 254 10.49 3.07 3.95
N ALA A 255 11.56 3.86 4.05
CA ALA A 255 12.92 3.33 3.93
C ALA A 255 13.28 2.50 5.17
N PRO A 256 13.74 1.24 5.06
CA PRO A 256 14.74 0.74 5.97
C PRO A 256 16.09 1.38 5.64
N ASN A 257 16.91 1.47 6.67
CA ASN A 257 18.34 1.81 6.61
C ASN A 257 19.03 1.08 5.43
N PRO A 258 20.06 1.66 4.78
CA PRO A 258 20.94 0.87 3.93
C PRO A 258 21.53 -0.26 4.77
N VAL A 259 21.02 -1.48 4.55
CA VAL A 259 21.58 -2.68 5.14
C VAL A 259 22.96 -2.82 4.49
N ARG A 260 24.02 -2.58 5.26
CA ARG A 260 25.37 -2.99 4.85
C ARG A 260 25.29 -4.46 4.46
N PRO A 261 25.94 -4.90 3.37
CA PRO A 261 25.99 -6.32 3.05
C PRO A 261 26.46 -7.04 4.32
N GLU A 262 25.59 -7.85 4.92
CA GLU A 262 26.03 -8.76 5.96
C GLU A 262 27.15 -9.58 5.31
N PRO A 263 28.33 -9.67 5.93
CA PRO A 263 29.33 -10.61 5.46
C PRO A 263 28.66 -11.97 5.41
N LEU A 264 28.81 -12.67 4.27
CA LEU A 264 28.42 -14.06 4.18
C LEU A 264 28.92 -14.75 5.45
N PRO A 265 28.05 -15.38 6.24
CA PRO A 265 28.54 -16.11 7.40
C PRO A 265 29.52 -17.12 6.86
N ASP A 266 30.67 -17.19 7.52
CA ASP A 266 31.73 -18.13 7.19
C ASP A 266 31.10 -19.49 6.86
N PRO A 267 31.02 -19.88 5.57
CA PRO A 267 30.45 -21.16 5.20
C PRO A 267 31.37 -22.29 5.64
N SER A 268 32.48 -21.99 6.35
CA SER A 268 33.46 -22.92 6.90
C SER A 268 32.78 -24.22 7.27
N PRO A 269 32.93 -25.24 6.40
CA PRO A 269 33.06 -26.55 6.97
C PRO A 269 34.30 -26.45 7.86
N ARG A 270 34.14 -26.54 9.19
CA ARG A 270 35.22 -27.00 10.07
C ARG A 270 36.06 -27.98 9.27
N LYS A 271 37.35 -27.70 9.05
CA LYS A 271 38.27 -28.56 8.27
C LYS A 271 37.91 -30.03 8.56
N PRO A 272 37.31 -30.77 7.62
CA PRO A 272 36.88 -32.12 7.92
C PRO A 272 38.11 -33.02 7.92
N LYS A 273 38.10 -33.98 8.85
CA LYS A 273 39.16 -34.96 9.04
C LYS A 273 39.26 -36.00 7.90
N HIS A 274 38.43 -35.92 6.83
CA HIS A 274 38.36 -36.91 5.73
C HIS A 274 38.01 -36.27 4.36
N GLY A 275 38.68 -36.71 3.29
CA GLY A 275 38.62 -36.19 1.91
C GLY A 275 37.53 -36.82 1.02
N GLY A 276 36.91 -36.00 0.16
CA GLY A 276 35.88 -36.37 -0.82
C GLY A 276 35.33 -35.13 -1.57
N PRO A 277 34.64 -35.31 -2.72
CA PRO A 277 34.19 -34.20 -3.57
C PRO A 277 33.12 -33.33 -2.88
N ARG A 278 33.19 -32.02 -3.14
CA ARG A 278 32.26 -31.02 -2.58
C ARG A 278 31.39 -30.43 -3.68
N LEU A 279 30.12 -30.16 -3.40
CA LEU A 279 29.22 -29.44 -4.29
C LEU A 279 28.64 -28.21 -3.61
N LEU A 280 28.74 -27.06 -4.27
CA LEU A 280 28.05 -25.82 -3.91
C LEU A 280 26.91 -25.59 -4.90
N LEU A 281 25.68 -25.73 -4.43
CA LEU A 281 24.45 -25.52 -5.17
C LEU A 281 23.93 -24.11 -4.90
N LEU A 282 24.09 -23.20 -5.86
CA LEU A 282 23.54 -21.85 -5.82
C LEU A 282 22.19 -21.84 -6.52
N MET A 283 21.14 -21.58 -5.76
CA MET A 283 19.76 -21.49 -6.25
C MET A 283 19.12 -20.19 -5.81
N GLY A 284 17.97 -19.85 -6.41
CA GLY A 284 17.21 -18.71 -5.95
C GLY A 284 15.91 -18.52 -6.69
N MET A 285 15.07 -17.66 -6.15
CA MET A 285 13.83 -17.25 -6.81
C MET A 285 14.10 -16.63 -8.19
N PRO A 286 13.12 -16.60 -9.11
CA PRO A 286 13.25 -15.83 -10.34
C PRO A 286 13.67 -14.38 -10.06
N ARG A 287 14.50 -13.80 -10.93
CA ARG A 287 15.03 -12.42 -10.83
C ARG A 287 16.03 -12.16 -9.67
N THR A 288 16.54 -13.19 -9.00
CA THR A 288 17.62 -13.06 -7.99
C THR A 288 19.05 -12.98 -8.57
N GLY A 289 19.18 -12.99 -9.90
CA GLY A 289 20.47 -12.88 -10.58
C GLY A 289 21.22 -14.20 -10.81
N ILE A 290 20.68 -15.35 -10.39
CA ILE A 290 21.34 -16.66 -10.58
C ILE A 290 21.68 -16.97 -12.06
N PRO A 291 20.80 -16.73 -13.07
CA PRO A 291 21.17 -16.96 -14.47
C PRO A 291 22.29 -16.04 -14.98
N ARG A 292 22.38 -14.82 -14.44
CA ARG A 292 23.46 -13.88 -14.75
C ARG A 292 24.77 -14.39 -14.16
N LEU A 293 24.71 -14.90 -12.92
CA LEU A 293 25.85 -15.49 -12.25
C LEU A 293 26.40 -16.71 -13.00
N ASP A 294 25.54 -17.64 -13.39
CA ASP A 294 25.94 -18.80 -14.20
C ASP A 294 26.65 -18.38 -15.50
N ARG A 295 26.08 -17.40 -16.21
CA ARG A 295 26.68 -16.89 -17.45
C ARG A 295 28.05 -16.23 -17.22
N TRP A 296 28.25 -15.59 -16.06
CA TRP A 296 29.50 -14.97 -15.68
C TRP A 296 30.57 -15.99 -15.27
N LEU A 297 30.18 -17.12 -14.67
CA LEU A 297 31.09 -18.19 -14.27
C LEU A 297 31.62 -19.01 -15.46
N ARG A 298 30.83 -19.19 -16.53
CA ARG A 298 31.20 -20.04 -17.68
C ARG A 298 32.56 -19.68 -18.30
N PRO A 299 32.87 -18.41 -18.64
CA PRO A 299 34.16 -18.06 -19.22
C PRO A 299 35.34 -18.19 -18.24
N ALA A 300 35.07 -18.24 -16.93
CA ALA A 300 36.08 -18.40 -15.89
C ALA A 300 36.28 -19.86 -15.46
N ALA A 301 35.53 -20.82 -16.04
CA ALA A 301 35.50 -22.21 -15.58
C ALA A 301 36.89 -22.88 -15.58
N GLU A 302 37.71 -22.66 -16.61
CA GLU A 302 39.07 -23.21 -16.68
C GLU A 302 40.00 -22.60 -15.63
N ALA A 303 39.94 -21.29 -15.42
CA ALA A 303 40.75 -20.59 -14.42
C ALA A 303 40.34 -20.93 -12.98
N LEU A 304 39.05 -21.20 -12.75
CA LEU A 304 38.54 -21.71 -11.48
C LEU A 304 38.98 -23.17 -11.26
N ALA A 305 38.99 -24.00 -12.30
CA ALA A 305 39.40 -25.40 -12.21
C ALA A 305 40.88 -25.55 -11.80
N GLN A 306 41.76 -24.65 -12.26
CA GLN A 306 43.16 -24.57 -11.82
C GLN A 306 43.32 -24.28 -10.32
N GLN A 307 42.28 -23.75 -9.67
CA GLN A 307 42.22 -23.46 -8.24
C GLN A 307 41.36 -24.48 -7.47
N GLY A 308 41.01 -25.61 -8.10
CA GLY A 308 40.23 -26.69 -7.48
C GLY A 308 38.72 -26.42 -7.44
N VAL A 309 38.21 -25.49 -8.25
CA VAL A 309 36.79 -25.14 -8.33
C VAL A 309 36.27 -25.37 -9.73
N HIS A 310 35.39 -26.35 -9.88
CA HIS A 310 34.89 -26.74 -11.19
C HIS A 310 33.46 -26.23 -11.34
N HIS A 311 33.26 -25.20 -12.16
CA HIS A 311 31.91 -24.83 -12.60
C HIS A 311 31.38 -25.88 -13.58
N TRP A 312 30.05 -26.00 -13.68
CA TRP A 312 29.41 -26.99 -14.55
C TRP A 312 29.93 -26.90 -16.01
N PRO A 313 30.18 -28.04 -16.71
CA PRO A 313 30.87 -28.02 -18.00
C PRO A 313 30.15 -27.21 -19.08
N GLN A 314 30.93 -26.49 -19.89
CA GLN A 314 30.40 -25.72 -21.02
C GLN A 314 29.77 -26.64 -22.08
N GLY A 315 28.62 -26.24 -22.62
CA GLY A 315 27.89 -27.01 -23.65
C GLY A 315 26.90 -28.04 -23.10
N GLN A 316 26.94 -28.33 -21.79
CA GLN A 316 25.91 -29.15 -21.13
C GLN A 316 24.85 -28.26 -20.47
N ASP A 317 23.59 -28.65 -20.59
CA ASP A 317 22.48 -27.98 -19.89
C ASP A 317 22.28 -28.63 -18.52
N VAL A 318 22.65 -27.90 -17.47
CA VAL A 318 22.54 -28.38 -16.08
C VAL A 318 21.11 -28.74 -15.71
N MET A 319 20.12 -28.00 -16.21
CA MET A 319 18.73 -28.25 -15.86
C MET A 319 18.20 -29.49 -16.57
N GLU A 320 18.66 -29.75 -17.78
CA GLU A 320 18.36 -30.99 -18.50
C GLU A 320 18.88 -32.22 -17.75
N VAL A 321 20.09 -32.14 -17.20
CA VAL A 321 20.69 -33.23 -16.42
C VAL A 321 19.98 -33.42 -15.08
N ILE A 322 19.76 -32.34 -14.33
CA ILE A 322 19.11 -32.41 -13.01
C ILE A 322 17.65 -32.87 -13.15
N PHE A 323 16.85 -32.25 -14.01
CA PHE A 323 15.46 -32.69 -14.16
C PHE A 323 15.34 -34.03 -14.91
N GLY A 324 16.18 -34.29 -15.91
CA GLY A 324 16.19 -35.57 -16.61
C GLY A 324 16.47 -36.73 -15.66
N GLY A 325 17.40 -36.53 -14.73
CA GLY A 325 17.80 -37.52 -13.72
C GLY A 325 16.83 -37.67 -12.55
N PHE A 326 16.28 -36.55 -12.03
CA PHE A 326 15.56 -36.52 -10.75
C PHE A 326 14.10 -36.07 -10.84
N GLY A 327 13.64 -35.64 -12.01
CA GLY A 327 12.26 -35.21 -12.23
C GLY A 327 11.25 -36.33 -12.00
N THR A 328 10.10 -36.00 -11.42
CA THR A 328 8.99 -36.95 -11.25
C THR A 328 8.47 -37.46 -12.60
N PRO A 329 7.86 -38.67 -12.66
CA PRO A 329 7.20 -39.16 -13.87
C PRO A 329 6.14 -38.18 -14.40
N GLU A 330 5.37 -37.57 -13.50
CA GLU A 330 4.31 -36.61 -13.84
C GLU A 330 4.87 -35.33 -14.46
N ARG A 331 5.99 -34.83 -13.94
CA ARG A 331 6.65 -33.63 -14.47
C ARG A 331 7.25 -33.88 -15.86
N ARG A 332 7.78 -35.09 -16.09
CA ARG A 332 8.26 -35.50 -17.42
C ARG A 332 7.12 -35.65 -18.41
N ALA A 333 5.99 -36.22 -17.99
CA ALA A 333 4.80 -36.35 -18.83
C ALA A 333 4.18 -34.99 -19.23
N LYS A 334 4.32 -33.95 -18.38
CA LYS A 334 3.80 -32.60 -18.66
C LYS A 334 4.57 -31.82 -19.73
N GLY A 335 5.71 -32.32 -20.22
CA GLY A 335 6.46 -31.70 -21.31
C GLY A 335 6.81 -30.23 -21.02
N GLU A 336 7.43 -29.94 -19.88
CA GLU A 336 7.88 -28.57 -19.58
C GLU A 336 8.77 -28.01 -20.71
N ALA A 337 8.85 -26.69 -20.83
CA ALA A 337 9.52 -26.03 -21.96
C ALA A 337 10.99 -26.43 -22.16
N TRP A 338 11.67 -26.94 -21.13
CA TRP A 338 13.04 -27.46 -21.25
C TRP A 338 13.06 -28.91 -21.81
N LEU A 339 12.13 -29.78 -21.42
CA LEU A 339 11.96 -31.15 -21.97
C LEU A 339 11.70 -31.09 -23.46
N ARG A 340 10.75 -30.24 -23.90
CA ARG A 340 10.46 -30.03 -25.31
C ARG A 340 11.67 -29.54 -26.11
N ARG A 341 12.50 -28.68 -25.50
CA ARG A 341 13.76 -28.21 -26.12
C ARG A 341 14.82 -29.31 -26.20
N ALA A 342 14.90 -30.19 -25.20
CA ALA A 342 15.80 -31.34 -25.18
C ALA A 342 15.38 -32.41 -26.20
N GLU A 343 14.08 -32.72 -26.27
CA GLU A 343 13.50 -33.67 -27.23
C GLU A 343 13.67 -33.22 -28.69
N ALA A 344 13.69 -31.90 -28.93
CA ALA A 344 13.89 -31.34 -30.27
C ALA A 344 15.35 -31.37 -30.77
N ARG A 345 16.33 -31.73 -29.93
CA ARG A 345 17.74 -31.84 -30.34
C ARG A 345 18.03 -33.17 -31.06
N PRO A 346 19.03 -33.22 -31.96
CA PRO A 346 19.53 -34.48 -32.49
C PRO A 346 20.01 -35.39 -31.35
N GLY A 347 19.31 -36.50 -31.11
CA GLY A 347 19.58 -37.42 -30.00
C GLY A 347 18.49 -37.49 -28.92
N GLY A 348 17.52 -36.57 -28.92
CA GLY A 348 16.41 -36.52 -27.96
C GLY A 348 16.81 -36.19 -26.52
N ALA A 349 15.84 -36.20 -25.60
CA ALA A 349 16.11 -35.96 -24.18
C ALA A 349 16.81 -37.17 -23.53
N PRO A 350 17.81 -36.97 -22.66
CA PRO A 350 18.53 -38.06 -22.00
C PRO A 350 17.61 -38.86 -21.09
N THR A 351 17.76 -40.19 -21.10
CA THR A 351 17.08 -41.06 -20.13
C THR A 351 17.51 -40.68 -18.70
N PRO A 352 16.67 -40.92 -17.66
CA PRO A 352 17.08 -40.65 -16.27
C PRO A 352 18.38 -41.33 -15.87
N LYS A 353 18.66 -42.53 -16.39
CA LYS A 353 19.93 -43.22 -16.16
C LYS A 353 21.10 -42.48 -16.81
N ALA A 354 20.96 -42.05 -18.06
CA ALA A 354 21.98 -41.29 -18.78
C ALA A 354 22.25 -39.93 -18.13
N ALA A 355 21.20 -39.20 -17.76
CA ALA A 355 21.32 -37.91 -17.06
C ALA A 355 22.06 -38.06 -15.72
N ARG A 356 21.70 -39.07 -14.91
CA ARG A 356 22.43 -39.38 -13.66
C ARG A 356 23.89 -39.75 -13.92
N ALA A 357 24.17 -40.53 -14.95
CA ALA A 357 25.55 -40.88 -15.32
C ALA A 357 26.38 -39.65 -15.73
N THR A 358 25.77 -38.67 -16.42
CA THR A 358 26.44 -37.39 -16.73
C THR A 358 26.81 -36.63 -15.45
N LEU A 359 25.89 -36.54 -14.48
CA LEU A 359 26.18 -35.93 -13.19
C LEU A 359 27.30 -36.68 -12.45
N ASP A 360 27.26 -38.01 -12.47
CA ASP A 360 28.26 -38.86 -11.81
C ASP A 360 29.65 -38.67 -12.40
N ALA A 361 29.76 -38.71 -13.73
CA ALA A 361 31.03 -38.50 -14.42
C ALA A 361 31.63 -37.11 -14.12
N TRP A 362 30.79 -36.08 -14.02
CA TRP A 362 31.26 -34.76 -13.61
C TRP A 362 31.72 -34.74 -12.15
N ILE A 363 30.96 -35.33 -11.23
CA ILE A 363 31.35 -35.42 -9.81
C ILE A 363 32.66 -36.18 -9.64
N GLU A 364 32.86 -37.28 -10.36
CA GLU A 364 34.10 -38.06 -10.34
C GLU A 364 35.28 -37.23 -10.84
N SER A 365 35.07 -36.37 -11.86
CA SER A 365 36.11 -35.48 -12.37
C SER A 365 36.57 -34.40 -11.38
N LEU A 366 35.82 -34.16 -10.29
CA LEU A 366 36.18 -33.17 -9.27
C LEU A 366 37.34 -33.63 -8.38
N GLY A 367 37.54 -34.95 -8.19
CA GLY A 367 38.48 -35.46 -7.19
C GLY A 367 38.21 -34.91 -5.78
N GLU A 368 39.19 -34.24 -5.17
CA GLU A 368 39.03 -33.52 -3.89
C GLU A 368 38.58 -32.05 -4.05
N GLY A 369 38.31 -31.62 -5.28
CA GLY A 369 37.86 -30.27 -5.62
C GLY A 369 36.41 -29.97 -5.24
N THR A 370 36.02 -28.73 -5.52
CA THR A 370 34.66 -28.22 -5.28
C THR A 370 33.94 -27.96 -6.60
N GLY A 371 32.84 -28.66 -6.85
CA GLY A 371 31.93 -28.36 -7.95
C GLY A 371 31.00 -27.19 -7.59
N LEU A 372 30.82 -26.26 -8.53
CA LEU A 372 29.94 -25.10 -8.39
C LEU A 372 28.81 -25.17 -9.42
N LEU A 373 27.57 -25.21 -8.93
CA LEU A 373 26.37 -25.31 -9.75
C LEU A 373 25.45 -24.13 -9.44
N ALA A 374 25.28 -23.20 -10.38
CA ALA A 374 24.39 -22.06 -10.24
C ALA A 374 23.21 -22.19 -11.21
N ALA A 375 22.01 -22.44 -10.68
CA ALA A 375 20.82 -22.56 -11.52
C ALA A 375 19.54 -22.17 -10.80
N ASP A 376 18.77 -21.27 -11.42
CA ASP A 376 17.47 -20.80 -10.90
C ASP A 376 16.41 -21.91 -10.95
N GLY A 377 16.49 -22.81 -11.92
CA GLY A 377 15.60 -23.94 -12.06
C GLY A 377 15.58 -24.89 -10.85
N LEU A 378 16.65 -24.92 -10.04
CA LEU A 378 16.68 -25.67 -8.77
C LEU A 378 15.55 -25.24 -7.82
N TRP A 379 15.21 -23.94 -7.78
CA TRP A 379 14.09 -23.42 -6.98
C TRP A 379 12.75 -24.08 -7.29
N SER A 380 12.60 -24.61 -8.52
CA SER A 380 11.36 -25.24 -8.95
C SER A 380 11.27 -26.74 -8.64
N LEU A 381 12.33 -27.37 -8.11
CA LEU A 381 12.31 -28.79 -7.74
C LEU A 381 11.27 -29.06 -6.65
N GLN A 382 10.51 -30.14 -6.82
CA GLN A 382 9.52 -30.60 -5.85
C GLN A 382 10.16 -31.51 -4.80
N ALA A 383 9.47 -31.71 -3.67
CA ALA A 383 9.98 -32.51 -2.56
C ALA A 383 10.57 -33.90 -2.94
N PRO A 384 9.89 -34.75 -3.76
CA PRO A 384 10.47 -36.03 -4.16
C PRO A 384 11.72 -35.88 -5.05
N GLU A 385 11.81 -34.80 -5.83
CA GLU A 385 12.93 -34.55 -6.74
C GLU A 385 14.16 -34.09 -5.95
N VAL A 386 13.96 -33.21 -4.96
CA VAL A 386 15.00 -32.79 -4.01
C VAL A 386 15.51 -33.98 -3.20
N ALA A 387 14.61 -34.83 -2.69
CA ALA A 387 14.99 -36.03 -1.96
C ALA A 387 15.77 -37.02 -2.84
N ALA A 388 15.36 -37.22 -4.10
CA ALA A 388 16.06 -38.08 -5.04
C ALA A 388 17.48 -37.57 -5.35
N LEU A 389 17.63 -36.26 -5.58
CA LEU A 389 18.94 -35.63 -5.79
C LEU A 389 19.83 -35.76 -4.55
N ALA A 390 19.30 -35.44 -3.37
CA ALA A 390 20.05 -35.51 -2.11
C ALA A 390 20.52 -36.94 -1.81
N ASN A 391 19.64 -37.93 -1.94
CA ASN A 391 19.98 -39.34 -1.75
C ASN A 391 21.04 -39.82 -2.76
N HIS A 392 20.94 -39.36 -4.01
CA HIS A 392 21.90 -39.71 -5.06
C HIS A 392 23.30 -39.16 -4.76
N LEU A 393 23.40 -37.92 -4.29
CA LEU A 393 24.65 -37.29 -3.87
C LEU A 393 25.22 -37.92 -2.59
N ALA A 394 24.36 -38.21 -1.62
CA ALA A 394 24.74 -38.87 -0.36
C ALA A 394 25.30 -40.29 -0.60
N ALA A 395 24.69 -41.06 -1.51
CA ALA A 395 25.16 -42.39 -1.88
C ALA A 395 26.59 -42.38 -2.47
N ARG A 396 27.02 -41.25 -3.03
CA ARG A 396 28.36 -41.02 -3.59
C ARG A 396 29.30 -40.31 -2.61
N ARG A 397 28.87 -40.13 -1.36
CA ARG A 397 29.61 -39.42 -0.29
C ARG A 397 30.00 -37.99 -0.69
N VAL A 398 29.18 -37.34 -1.52
CA VAL A 398 29.39 -35.96 -1.94
C VAL A 398 28.91 -35.01 -0.84
N ARG A 399 29.80 -34.13 -0.39
CA ARG A 399 29.41 -33.09 0.57
C ARG A 399 28.74 -31.94 -0.16
N SER A 400 27.46 -31.72 0.10
CA SER A 400 26.68 -30.68 -0.57
C SER A 400 26.43 -29.49 0.38
N THR A 401 26.54 -28.28 -0.16
CA THR A 401 26.11 -27.02 0.46
C THR A 401 25.16 -26.32 -0.51
N VAL A 402 24.01 -25.88 -0.02
CA VAL A 402 22.96 -25.20 -0.77
C VAL A 402 22.89 -23.76 -0.28
N LEU A 403 23.11 -22.81 -1.17
CA LEU A 403 22.84 -21.40 -0.92
C LEU A 403 21.62 -20.98 -1.74
N CYS A 404 20.59 -20.49 -1.06
CA CYS A 404 19.36 -20.04 -1.67
C CYS A 404 19.17 -18.53 -1.50
N TRP A 405 19.05 -17.82 -2.61
CA TRP A 405 18.68 -16.40 -2.63
C TRP A 405 17.18 -16.21 -2.81
N LEU A 406 16.61 -15.38 -1.94
CA LEU A 406 15.20 -14.98 -1.94
C LEU A 406 15.05 -13.51 -2.34
N ARG A 407 13.90 -13.18 -2.91
CA ARG A 407 13.46 -11.79 -2.96
C ARG A 407 12.68 -11.44 -1.70
N PRO A 408 12.68 -10.18 -1.25
CA PRO A 408 11.77 -9.74 -0.22
C PRO A 408 10.32 -10.11 -0.57
N PRO A 409 9.54 -10.69 0.37
CA PRO A 409 8.13 -11.05 0.15
C PRO A 409 7.29 -9.98 -0.54
N ALA A 410 7.44 -8.71 -0.17
CA ALA A 410 6.65 -7.64 -0.76
C ALA A 410 6.99 -7.38 -2.23
N GLU A 411 8.27 -7.40 -2.61
CA GLU A 411 8.67 -7.30 -4.01
C GLU A 411 8.15 -8.48 -4.85
N GLN A 412 8.12 -9.68 -4.26
CA GLN A 412 7.58 -10.84 -4.92
C GLN A 412 6.08 -10.68 -5.18
N ILE A 413 5.34 -10.17 -4.20
CA ILE A 413 3.91 -9.88 -4.32
C ILE A 413 3.66 -8.79 -5.37
N ALA A 414 4.47 -7.72 -5.39
CA ALA A 414 4.38 -6.67 -6.42
C ALA A 414 4.53 -7.25 -7.83
N THR A 415 5.55 -8.09 -8.06
CA THR A 415 5.73 -8.77 -9.34
C THR A 415 4.56 -9.70 -9.69
N MET A 416 3.97 -10.39 -8.72
CA MET A 416 2.79 -11.23 -8.95
C MET A 416 1.56 -10.39 -9.32
N LEU A 417 1.39 -9.21 -8.71
CA LEU A 417 0.31 -8.27 -9.03
C LEU A 417 0.50 -7.70 -10.44
N GLU A 418 1.72 -7.27 -10.81
CA GLU A 418 2.08 -6.84 -12.17
C GLU A 418 1.77 -7.91 -13.20
N ASP A 419 2.18 -9.15 -12.94
CA ASP A 419 1.92 -10.29 -13.81
C ASP A 419 0.43 -10.59 -13.98
N ARG A 420 -0.37 -10.43 -12.92
CA ARG A 420 -1.83 -10.61 -12.99
C ARG A 420 -2.50 -9.46 -13.71
N LEU A 421 -2.06 -8.23 -13.48
CA LEU A 421 -2.52 -7.05 -14.21
C LEU A 421 -2.37 -7.23 -15.71
N LEU A 422 -1.20 -7.71 -16.15
CA LEU A 422 -0.93 -8.03 -17.54
C LEU A 422 -1.79 -9.17 -18.09
N ARG A 423 -2.27 -10.07 -17.23
CA ARG A 423 -3.16 -11.19 -17.59
C ARG A 423 -4.66 -10.85 -17.48
N GLY A 424 -5.01 -9.63 -17.05
CA GLY A 424 -6.39 -9.15 -16.99
C GLY A 424 -7.01 -9.11 -15.59
N LEU A 425 -6.22 -8.76 -14.56
CA LEU A 425 -6.72 -8.38 -13.24
C LEU A 425 -7.75 -7.25 -13.36
N SER A 426 -8.87 -7.37 -12.65
CA SER A 426 -9.89 -6.33 -12.56
C SER A 426 -9.69 -5.42 -11.34
N LEU A 427 -10.40 -4.28 -11.31
CA LEU A 427 -10.36 -3.39 -10.15
C LEU A 427 -11.00 -4.05 -8.92
N GLN A 428 -12.04 -4.86 -9.14
CA GLN A 428 -12.75 -5.58 -8.09
C GLN A 428 -11.83 -6.61 -7.41
N GLU A 429 -10.91 -7.23 -8.16
CA GLU A 429 -9.90 -8.16 -7.61
C GLU A 429 -8.84 -7.46 -6.76
N LEU A 430 -8.71 -6.13 -6.83
CA LEU A 430 -7.83 -5.34 -5.95
C LEU A 430 -8.46 -4.98 -4.60
N GLY A 431 -9.74 -5.32 -4.40
CA GLY A 431 -10.52 -5.03 -3.19
C GLY A 431 -10.45 -6.14 -2.12
N PRO A 432 -11.37 -6.11 -1.14
CA PRO A 432 -11.45 -7.13 -0.09
C PRO A 432 -11.50 -8.55 -0.66
N GLY A 433 -10.71 -9.48 -0.12
CA GLY A 433 -10.60 -10.84 -0.64
C GLY A 433 -9.36 -11.08 -1.50
N ILE A 434 -8.64 -10.02 -1.88
CA ILE A 434 -7.38 -10.11 -2.65
C ILE A 434 -6.37 -11.06 -1.99
N GLU A 435 -6.34 -11.12 -0.66
CA GLU A 435 -5.43 -11.99 0.10
C GLU A 435 -5.60 -13.48 -0.25
N ARG A 436 -6.79 -13.91 -0.67
CA ARG A 436 -7.05 -15.30 -1.09
C ARG A 436 -6.39 -15.61 -2.42
N ALA A 437 -6.23 -14.59 -3.24
CA ALA A 437 -5.68 -14.65 -4.58
C ALA A 437 -4.14 -14.65 -4.59
N PHE A 438 -3.50 -14.35 -3.46
CA PHE A 438 -2.05 -14.34 -3.28
C PHE A 438 -1.64 -15.28 -2.16
N GLN A 439 -1.11 -16.43 -2.56
CA GLN A 439 -0.53 -17.41 -1.64
C GLN A 439 0.91 -17.73 -2.06
N PRO A 440 1.84 -16.77 -1.94
CA PRO A 440 3.26 -17.12 -1.99
C PRO A 440 3.53 -18.23 -0.96
N SER A 441 4.39 -19.18 -1.32
CA SER A 441 4.69 -20.32 -0.46
C SER A 441 6.18 -20.61 -0.50
N TYR A 442 6.84 -20.34 0.62
CA TYR A 442 8.23 -20.69 0.85
C TYR A 442 8.40 -22.10 1.44
N LYS A 443 7.30 -22.85 1.65
CA LYS A 443 7.31 -24.24 2.12
C LYS A 443 8.12 -25.18 1.25
N ARG A 444 8.37 -24.85 -0.03
CA ARG A 444 9.26 -25.64 -0.89
C ARG A 444 10.69 -25.71 -0.37
N LEU A 445 11.12 -24.73 0.43
CA LEU A 445 12.43 -24.78 1.09
C LEU A 445 12.51 -25.85 2.18
N ASP A 446 11.39 -26.29 2.74
CA ASP A 446 11.39 -27.43 3.68
C ASP A 446 11.86 -28.71 3.00
N ALA A 447 11.60 -28.89 1.70
CA ALA A 447 12.14 -30.03 0.96
C ALA A 447 13.67 -30.03 0.92
N TRP A 448 14.27 -28.85 0.76
CA TRP A 448 15.73 -28.69 0.75
C TRP A 448 16.32 -28.93 2.14
N LEU A 449 15.70 -28.38 3.19
CA LEU A 449 16.09 -28.66 4.59
C LEU A 449 15.98 -30.15 4.93
N THR A 450 14.91 -30.82 4.46
CA THR A 450 14.67 -32.25 4.72
C THR A 450 15.64 -33.13 3.95
N GLY A 451 15.89 -32.82 2.67
CA GLY A 451 16.76 -33.61 1.80
C GLY A 451 18.24 -33.46 2.13
N PHE A 452 18.73 -32.23 2.31
CA PHE A 452 20.15 -31.94 2.51
C PHE A 452 20.55 -31.74 3.97
N GLY A 453 19.58 -31.51 4.86
CA GLY A 453 19.82 -31.17 6.27
C GLY A 453 19.99 -29.67 6.51
N LYS A 454 19.64 -29.22 7.71
CA LYS A 454 19.67 -27.78 8.08
C LYS A 454 21.06 -27.15 7.97
N GLU A 455 22.11 -27.91 8.33
CA GLU A 455 23.50 -27.43 8.30
C GLU A 455 24.04 -27.24 6.87
N ALA A 456 23.40 -27.87 5.88
CA ALA A 456 23.82 -27.79 4.49
C ALA A 456 23.08 -26.70 3.72
N VAL A 457 22.01 -26.11 4.26
CA VAL A 457 21.13 -25.19 3.52
C VAL A 457 21.13 -23.81 4.18
N THR A 458 21.62 -22.83 3.43
CA THR A 458 21.65 -21.42 3.83
C THR A 458 20.68 -20.64 2.96
N VAL A 459 19.74 -19.91 3.57
CA VAL A 459 18.78 -19.06 2.86
C VAL A 459 19.06 -17.60 3.20
N ARG A 460 19.17 -16.73 2.19
CA ARG A 460 19.43 -15.29 2.34
C ARG A 460 18.59 -14.48 1.37
N LEU A 461 18.45 -13.18 1.61
CA LEU A 461 17.98 -12.26 0.59
C LEU A 461 19.02 -12.15 -0.54
N ALA A 462 18.54 -11.95 -1.76
CA ALA A 462 19.39 -11.73 -2.91
C ALA A 462 20.17 -10.40 -2.71
N PRO A 463 21.48 -10.40 -2.95
CA PRO A 463 22.28 -9.19 -2.87
C PRO A 463 21.96 -8.24 -4.03
N GLU A 464 22.15 -6.93 -3.83
CA GLU A 464 22.03 -5.91 -4.89
C GLU A 464 23.00 -6.17 -6.05
N GLU A 465 24.22 -6.63 -5.73
CA GLU A 465 25.26 -7.01 -6.67
C GLU A 465 25.62 -8.52 -6.56
N PRO A 466 24.85 -9.41 -7.23
CA PRO A 466 25.05 -10.87 -7.19
C PRO A 466 26.46 -11.34 -7.58
N LEU A 467 27.11 -10.64 -8.51
CA LEU A 467 28.44 -11.02 -8.98
C LEU A 467 29.51 -10.74 -7.92
N GLU A 468 29.47 -9.55 -7.31
CA GLU A 468 30.40 -9.19 -6.23
C GLU A 468 30.18 -10.02 -4.98
N ALA A 469 28.91 -10.31 -4.64
CA ALA A 469 28.60 -11.24 -3.56
C ALA A 469 29.17 -12.65 -3.82
N CYS A 470 29.07 -13.16 -5.04
CA CYS A 470 29.67 -14.44 -5.39
C CYS A 470 31.20 -14.38 -5.40
N ARG A 471 31.81 -13.28 -5.86
CA ARG A 471 33.26 -13.08 -5.81
C ARG A 471 33.75 -13.10 -4.37
N ALA A 472 33.12 -12.33 -3.49
CA ALA A 472 33.43 -12.31 -2.06
C ALA A 472 33.28 -13.69 -1.41
N MET A 473 32.22 -14.43 -1.77
CA MET A 473 32.02 -15.82 -1.34
C MET A 473 33.20 -16.71 -1.75
N LEU A 474 33.58 -16.71 -3.03
CA LEU A 474 34.68 -17.53 -3.54
C LEU A 474 36.02 -17.11 -2.93
N SER A 475 36.27 -15.81 -2.75
CA SER A 475 37.46 -15.30 -2.07
C SER A 475 37.54 -15.72 -0.61
N SER A 476 36.40 -15.84 0.10
CA SER A 476 36.38 -16.37 1.47
C SER A 476 36.87 -17.82 1.56
N PHE A 477 36.80 -18.57 0.46
CA PHE A 477 37.35 -19.92 0.34
C PHE A 477 38.80 -19.95 -0.18
N GLY A 478 39.46 -18.79 -0.31
CA GLY A 478 40.80 -18.68 -0.87
C GLY A 478 40.87 -18.81 -2.40
N ILE A 479 39.74 -18.67 -3.09
CA ILE A 479 39.65 -18.74 -4.56
C ILE A 479 39.74 -17.33 -5.13
N SER A 480 40.73 -17.10 -5.97
CA SER A 480 40.86 -15.86 -6.74
C SER A 480 40.04 -15.95 -8.01
N VAL A 481 38.99 -15.15 -8.12
CA VAL A 481 38.21 -15.07 -9.36
C VAL A 481 38.88 -14.04 -10.27
N PRO A 482 39.26 -14.40 -11.52
CA PRO A 482 39.85 -13.46 -12.47
C PRO A 482 38.98 -12.21 -12.64
N ASP A 483 39.61 -11.08 -12.96
CA ASP A 483 38.85 -9.88 -13.32
C ASP A 483 38.29 -10.07 -14.73
N MET A 484 37.00 -10.39 -14.79
CA MET A 484 36.31 -10.73 -16.03
C MET A 484 35.34 -9.60 -16.39
N PRO A 485 35.26 -9.20 -17.67
CA PRO A 485 34.35 -8.15 -18.10
C PRO A 485 32.91 -8.51 -17.74
N VAL A 486 32.29 -7.69 -16.91
CA VAL A 486 30.88 -7.82 -16.56
C VAL A 486 30.08 -7.33 -17.75
N ARG A 487 29.52 -8.27 -18.53
CA ARG A 487 28.56 -7.89 -19.57
C ARG A 487 27.33 -7.31 -18.88
N PRO A 488 26.87 -6.10 -19.25
CA PRO A 488 25.66 -5.55 -18.66
C PRO A 488 24.51 -6.53 -18.90
N PRO A 489 23.61 -6.71 -17.92
CA PRO A 489 22.45 -7.57 -18.12
C PRO A 489 21.66 -7.06 -19.33
N PRO A 490 21.02 -7.94 -20.11
CA PRO A 490 19.99 -7.47 -21.03
C PRO A 490 18.97 -6.66 -20.21
N PRO A 491 18.46 -5.53 -20.74
CA PRO A 491 17.48 -4.74 -20.02
C PRO A 491 16.30 -5.65 -19.64
N ALA A 492 15.95 -5.66 -18.36
CA ALA A 492 14.72 -6.31 -17.93
C ALA A 492 13.55 -5.62 -18.66
N GLU A 493 12.55 -6.39 -19.08
CA GLU A 493 11.29 -5.77 -19.51
C GLU A 493 10.79 -4.90 -18.35
N PRO A 494 10.61 -3.59 -18.56
CA PRO A 494 10.18 -2.71 -17.49
C PRO A 494 8.76 -3.12 -17.08
N PRO A 495 8.42 -3.01 -15.78
CA PRO A 495 7.04 -3.14 -15.36
C PRO A 495 6.18 -2.11 -16.11
N PRO A 496 4.88 -2.35 -16.29
CA PRO A 496 4.00 -1.37 -16.90
C PRO A 496 4.08 -0.05 -16.13
N SER A 497 4.04 1.07 -16.84
CA SER A 497 3.93 2.38 -16.19
C SER A 497 2.57 2.53 -15.51
N LEU A 498 2.45 3.47 -14.57
CA LEU A 498 1.18 3.76 -13.91
C LEU A 498 0.03 4.09 -14.89
N PRO A 499 0.21 4.93 -15.93
CA PRO A 499 -0.83 5.13 -16.96
C PRO A 499 -1.21 3.84 -17.68
N ALA A 500 -0.23 3.00 -18.03
CA ALA A 500 -0.48 1.71 -18.67
C ALA A 500 -1.29 0.77 -17.78
N ALA A 501 -0.94 0.72 -16.49
CA ALA A 501 -1.62 -0.09 -15.49
C ALA A 501 -3.09 0.32 -15.32
N ARG A 502 -3.36 1.63 -15.22
CA ARG A 502 -4.73 2.15 -15.15
C ARG A 502 -5.52 1.85 -16.40
N ALA A 503 -4.90 1.96 -17.59
CA ALA A 503 -5.55 1.62 -18.85
C ALA A 503 -5.95 0.13 -18.91
N LEU A 504 -5.05 -0.76 -18.48
CA LEU A 504 -5.33 -2.20 -18.41
C LEU A 504 -6.50 -2.52 -17.47
N LEU A 505 -6.59 -1.87 -16.31
CA LEU A 505 -7.71 -2.01 -15.39
C LEU A 505 -9.01 -1.48 -15.99
N ALA A 506 -8.98 -0.27 -16.59
CA ALA A 506 -10.15 0.36 -17.18
C ALA A 506 -10.76 -0.48 -18.32
N LEU A 507 -9.91 -1.09 -19.16
CA LEU A 507 -10.36 -1.97 -20.24
C LEU A 507 -11.19 -3.15 -19.70
N ARG A 508 -10.86 -3.67 -18.52
CA ARG A 508 -11.53 -4.83 -17.92
C ARG A 508 -12.92 -4.50 -17.36
N GLU A 509 -13.16 -3.28 -16.91
CA GLU A 509 -14.40 -2.84 -16.24
C GLU A 509 -15.48 -2.33 -17.23
N GLY A 510 -15.14 -2.12 -18.50
CA GLY A 510 -16.06 -1.56 -19.51
C GLY A 510 -17.06 -2.58 -20.09
N PRO A 511 -18.34 -2.21 -20.30
CA PRO A 511 -19.34 -3.09 -20.92
C PRO A 511 -18.90 -3.47 -22.35
N GLY A 512 -18.73 -4.77 -22.61
CA GLY A 512 -18.34 -5.31 -23.92
C GLY A 512 -16.83 -5.28 -24.22
N ILE A 513 -15.97 -4.80 -23.31
CA ILE A 513 -14.53 -4.58 -23.52
C ILE A 513 -13.68 -5.63 -22.78
N GLY A 514 -14.23 -6.82 -22.51
CA GLY A 514 -13.62 -7.82 -21.63
C GLY A 514 -12.26 -8.40 -22.07
N GLN A 515 -11.78 -8.15 -23.29
CA GLN A 515 -10.50 -8.69 -23.79
C GLN A 515 -9.67 -7.61 -24.49
N ALA A 516 -8.79 -6.97 -23.74
CA ALA A 516 -7.62 -6.32 -24.34
C ALA A 516 -6.85 -7.38 -25.17
N THR A 517 -6.60 -7.12 -26.44
CA THR A 517 -5.82 -8.01 -27.30
C THR A 517 -4.37 -8.08 -26.80
N GLU A 518 -3.66 -9.17 -27.11
CA GLU A 518 -2.24 -9.29 -26.73
C GLU A 518 -1.40 -8.16 -27.36
N ALA A 519 -1.79 -7.68 -28.55
CA ALA A 519 -1.19 -6.52 -29.20
C ALA A 519 -1.40 -5.22 -28.39
N LEU A 520 -2.60 -4.97 -27.87
CA LEU A 520 -2.87 -3.80 -27.03
C LEU A 520 -2.12 -3.88 -25.69
N ARG A 521 -2.03 -5.06 -25.08
CA ARG A 521 -1.24 -5.28 -23.86
C ARG A 521 0.25 -5.03 -24.09
N ALA A 522 0.78 -5.53 -25.20
CA ALA A 522 2.17 -5.30 -25.59
C ALA A 522 2.45 -3.80 -25.80
N ARG A 523 1.52 -3.07 -26.42
CA ARG A 523 1.60 -1.60 -26.60
C ARG A 523 1.56 -0.87 -25.26
N LEU A 524 0.61 -1.19 -24.38
CA LEU A 524 0.50 -0.54 -23.08
C LEU A 524 1.77 -0.72 -22.23
N ARG A 525 2.47 -1.85 -22.33
CA ARG A 525 3.77 -2.05 -21.64
C ARG A 525 4.86 -1.07 -22.08
N GLN A 526 4.76 -0.53 -23.29
CA GLN A 526 5.75 0.41 -23.83
C GLN A 526 5.42 1.87 -23.52
N VAL A 527 4.25 2.15 -22.94
CA VAL A 527 3.84 3.51 -22.59
C VAL A 527 4.79 4.06 -21.52
N PRO A 528 5.54 5.14 -21.81
CA PRO A 528 6.43 5.74 -20.84
C PRO A 528 5.63 6.38 -19.70
N GLY A 529 6.18 6.37 -18.49
CA GLY A 529 5.56 7.01 -17.34
C GLY A 529 6.23 6.59 -16.04
N GLU A 530 5.70 7.13 -14.94
CA GLU A 530 6.11 6.74 -13.59
C GLU A 530 5.95 5.22 -13.41
N PRO A 531 6.89 4.55 -12.70
CA PRO A 531 6.77 3.13 -12.37
C PRO A 531 5.43 2.84 -11.69
N LEU A 532 4.83 1.70 -12.02
CA LEU A 532 3.66 1.23 -11.30
C LEU A 532 4.02 1.03 -9.83
N VAL A 533 3.28 1.70 -8.98
CA VAL A 533 3.25 1.44 -7.54
C VAL A 533 1.80 1.10 -7.17
N PHE A 534 1.59 0.05 -6.37
CA PHE A 534 0.24 -0.32 -5.96
C PHE A 534 -0.29 0.62 -4.86
N PRO A 535 -1.62 0.85 -4.81
CA PRO A 535 -2.21 1.75 -3.84
C PRO A 535 -2.10 1.21 -2.41
N GLU A 536 -2.10 2.11 -1.43
CA GLU A 536 -1.97 1.79 0.00
C GLU A 536 -3.00 0.75 0.48
N LEU A 537 -4.25 0.81 -0.02
CA LEU A 537 -5.27 -0.18 0.31
C LEU A 537 -4.88 -1.61 -0.07
N VAL A 538 -4.24 -1.81 -1.22
CA VAL A 538 -3.82 -3.15 -1.68
C VAL A 538 -2.79 -3.73 -0.73
N TRP A 539 -1.80 -2.94 -0.32
CA TRP A 539 -0.80 -3.38 0.65
C TRP A 539 -1.40 -3.69 2.02
N ARG A 540 -2.34 -2.86 2.49
CA ARG A 540 -3.04 -3.08 3.76
C ARG A 540 -3.85 -4.39 3.75
N LEU A 541 -4.51 -4.70 2.64
CA LEU A 541 -5.24 -5.96 2.48
C LEU A 541 -4.31 -7.18 2.42
N LEU A 542 -3.09 -7.00 1.90
CA LEU A 542 -2.07 -8.05 1.80
C LEU A 542 -1.17 -8.15 3.04
N GLU A 543 -1.29 -7.24 4.00
CA GLU A 543 -0.50 -7.25 5.24
C GLU A 543 -0.57 -8.59 6.00
N PRO A 544 -1.74 -9.25 6.16
CA PRO A 544 -1.79 -10.56 6.82
C PRO A 544 -1.02 -11.65 6.05
N VAL A 545 -0.98 -11.55 4.71
CA VAL A 545 -0.20 -12.47 3.86
C VAL A 545 1.29 -12.23 4.08
N LEU A 546 1.71 -10.96 4.03
CA LEU A 546 3.10 -10.56 4.26
C LEU A 546 3.59 -10.97 5.65
N ALA A 547 2.84 -10.65 6.69
CA ALA A 547 3.18 -10.98 8.07
C ALA A 547 3.37 -12.49 8.26
N ARG A 548 2.51 -13.31 7.65
CA ARG A 548 2.62 -14.78 7.68
C ARG A 548 3.90 -15.27 7.01
N GLU A 549 4.22 -14.77 5.82
CA GLU A 549 5.42 -15.22 5.10
C GLU A 549 6.71 -14.74 5.77
N ILE A 550 6.72 -13.51 6.29
CA ILE A 550 7.84 -12.96 7.06
C ILE A 550 8.07 -13.79 8.31
N GLY A 551 7.00 -14.10 9.06
CA GLY A 551 7.06 -14.96 10.24
C GLY A 551 7.64 -16.33 9.91
N TYR A 552 7.14 -16.98 8.85
CA TYR A 552 7.69 -18.28 8.40
C TYR A 552 9.18 -18.20 8.07
N LEU A 553 9.63 -17.18 7.33
CA LEU A 553 11.04 -17.04 6.94
C LEU A 553 11.93 -16.72 8.14
N ALA A 554 11.46 -15.88 9.06
CA ALA A 554 12.17 -15.57 10.30
C ALA A 554 12.29 -16.80 11.21
N ASP A 555 11.18 -17.47 11.50
CA ASP A 555 11.14 -18.63 12.39
C ASP A 555 11.92 -19.82 11.84
N ARG A 556 11.83 -20.06 10.52
CA ARG A 556 12.40 -21.26 9.89
C ARG A 556 13.85 -21.10 9.49
N PHE A 557 14.26 -19.91 9.08
CA PHE A 557 15.59 -19.64 8.51
C PHE A 557 16.39 -18.57 9.25
N GLY A 558 15.85 -18.00 10.34
CA GLY A 558 16.55 -17.01 11.17
C GLY A 558 16.77 -15.67 10.48
N LEU A 559 15.93 -15.31 9.51
CA LEU A 559 16.02 -14.04 8.79
C LEU A 559 15.39 -12.90 9.59
N SER A 560 15.99 -11.70 9.57
CA SER A 560 15.43 -10.52 10.22
C SER A 560 14.08 -10.14 9.60
N PRO A 561 13.00 -9.99 10.41
CA PRO A 561 11.72 -9.49 9.93
C PRO A 561 11.81 -8.11 9.26
N GLU A 562 12.70 -7.24 9.76
CA GLU A 562 12.93 -5.90 9.22
C GLU A 562 13.50 -5.96 7.80
N SER A 563 14.50 -6.80 7.57
CA SER A 563 15.06 -7.01 6.22
C SER A 563 14.06 -7.65 5.26
N LEU A 564 13.20 -8.53 5.76
CA LEU A 564 12.20 -9.24 4.95
C LEU A 564 11.03 -8.35 4.49
N ARG A 565 10.68 -7.30 5.22
CA ARG A 565 9.64 -6.36 4.77
C ARG A 565 10.04 -5.67 3.45
N GLY A 566 11.34 -5.40 3.28
CA GLY A 566 11.87 -4.68 2.13
C GLY A 566 11.36 -3.24 2.01
N ASP A 567 11.78 -2.55 0.95
CA ASP A 567 11.29 -1.23 0.58
C ASP A 567 9.98 -1.34 -0.22
N VAL A 568 8.84 -1.15 0.45
CA VAL A 568 7.55 -1.04 -0.24
C VAL A 568 7.20 0.43 -0.37
N THR A 569 7.32 0.94 -1.60
CA THR A 569 6.67 2.21 -1.93
C THR A 569 5.19 1.91 -2.16
N ALA A 570 4.30 2.63 -1.48
CA ALA A 570 2.86 2.58 -1.73
C ALA A 570 2.41 3.93 -2.27
N MET A 571 1.49 3.91 -3.23
CA MET A 571 0.92 5.13 -3.76
C MET A 571 -0.42 5.44 -3.13
N ASP A 572 -0.79 6.70 -3.26
CA ASP A 572 -2.10 7.19 -2.88
C ASP A 572 -3.21 6.51 -3.69
N ASP A 573 -4.27 6.02 -3.02
CA ASP A 573 -5.40 5.36 -3.67
C ASP A 573 -6.12 6.26 -4.69
N ALA A 574 -6.27 7.55 -4.36
CA ALA A 574 -6.90 8.53 -5.25
C ALA A 574 -5.97 8.89 -6.41
N ALA A 575 -4.65 8.92 -6.19
CA ALA A 575 -3.70 9.00 -7.28
C ALA A 575 -3.80 7.75 -8.15
N PHE A 576 -3.87 6.53 -7.60
CA PHE A 576 -3.94 5.30 -8.39
C PHE A 576 -5.16 5.26 -9.33
N LEU A 577 -6.33 5.70 -8.86
CA LEU A 577 -7.57 5.69 -9.66
C LEU A 577 -7.80 6.98 -10.47
N GLY A 578 -7.15 8.07 -10.09
CA GLY A 578 -7.30 9.38 -10.73
C GLY A 578 -6.56 9.48 -12.06
N TRP A 579 -7.19 10.13 -13.03
CA TRP A 579 -6.55 10.54 -14.28
C TRP A 579 -6.42 12.06 -14.31
N ASP A 580 -5.22 12.55 -14.56
CA ASP A 580 -5.01 13.94 -14.94
C ASP A 580 -4.94 14.08 -16.48
N ALA A 581 -5.10 15.31 -16.97
CA ALA A 581 -5.11 15.58 -18.40
C ALA A 581 -3.77 15.25 -19.09
N ALA A 582 -2.65 15.31 -18.38
CA ALA A 582 -1.34 14.96 -18.93
C ALA A 582 -1.20 13.44 -19.08
N ALA A 583 -1.64 12.67 -18.08
CA ALA A 583 -1.66 11.21 -18.09
C ALA A 583 -2.57 10.66 -19.22
N ILE A 584 -3.74 11.27 -19.42
CA ILE A 584 -4.64 10.91 -20.54
C ILE A 584 -3.95 11.22 -21.88
N ARG A 585 -3.37 12.41 -22.04
CA ARG A 585 -2.68 12.78 -23.29
C ARG A 585 -1.48 11.87 -23.59
N ALA A 586 -0.65 11.56 -22.59
CA ALA A 586 0.49 10.66 -22.75
C ALA A 586 0.04 9.26 -23.18
N LEU A 587 -1.03 8.75 -22.57
CA LEU A 587 -1.62 7.47 -22.96
C LEU A 587 -2.13 7.50 -24.40
N LEU A 588 -2.93 8.51 -24.77
CA LEU A 588 -3.50 8.62 -26.12
C LEU A 588 -2.40 8.72 -27.19
N LEU A 589 -1.39 9.58 -26.97
CA LEU A 589 -0.25 9.71 -27.88
C LEU A 589 0.51 8.39 -28.04
N ALA A 590 0.73 7.66 -26.95
CA ALA A 590 1.46 6.40 -27.00
C ALA A 590 0.66 5.26 -27.67
N VAL A 591 -0.68 5.30 -27.60
CA VAL A 591 -1.54 4.32 -28.27
C VAL A 591 -1.73 4.68 -29.76
N ASP A 592 -1.74 5.96 -30.11
CA ASP A 592 -1.95 6.46 -31.48
C ASP A 592 -0.68 6.49 -32.35
N ALA A 593 0.52 6.58 -31.76
CA ALA A 593 1.78 6.81 -32.48
C ALA A 593 2.19 5.75 -33.53
N GLU A 594 1.48 4.63 -33.68
CA GLU A 594 1.71 3.65 -34.75
C GLU A 594 0.40 2.97 -35.22
N GLN A 595 -0.55 3.74 -35.73
CA GLN A 595 -1.43 3.22 -36.78
C GLN A 595 -0.75 3.43 -38.14
N PRO A 596 -0.28 2.38 -38.84
CA PRO A 596 -0.25 2.49 -40.30
C PRO A 596 -1.71 2.60 -40.74
N GLY A 597 -2.00 3.64 -41.52
CA GLY A 597 -3.36 4.04 -41.90
C GLY A 597 -4.17 3.01 -42.68
#